data_AF-A0A972W7G8-F1
#
_entry.id   AF-A0A972W7G8-F1
#
_cell.length_a   1.000
_cell.length_b   1.000
_cell.length_c   1.000
_cell.angle_alpha   90.00
_cell.angle_beta   90.00
_cell.angle_gamma   90.00
#
_symmetry.space_group_name_H-M   'P 1'
#
loop_
_entity.id
_entity.type
_entity.pdbx_description
1 polymer ?
#
loop_
_entity_poly.entity_id
_entity_poly.type
_entity_poly.pdbx_seq_one_letter_code
_entity_poly.pdbx_strand_id
1 'polypeptide(L)'
;MGKTEIADQLKKLIEDDTQKTIESHDQRLDIDSYTMMLAITFVKEELGIELDMDTLDFDAFTSLNTLAELILKQAETVSADAQP
;
A
#
# COMPACT_ATOMS: atom_id res chain seq x y z
N MET A 1 4.16 -4.96 -12.21
CA MET A 1 4.73 -4.77 -10.86
C MET A 1 4.34 -5.96 -10.00
N GLY A 2 5.26 -6.50 -9.20
CA GLY A 2 4.98 -7.62 -8.30
C GLY A 2 4.73 -7.15 -6.86
N LYS A 3 4.09 -8.00 -6.04
CA LYS A 3 3.83 -7.74 -4.61
C LYS A 3 5.09 -7.29 -3.87
N THR A 4 6.20 -8.00 -4.06
CA THR A 4 7.48 -7.71 -3.40
C THR A 4 8.03 -6.34 -3.77
N GLU A 5 7.89 -5.93 -5.03
CA GLU A 5 8.36 -4.63 -5.52
C GLU A 5 7.56 -3.48 -4.88
N ILE A 6 6.24 -3.63 -4.78
CA ILE A 6 5.37 -2.68 -4.09
C ILE A 6 5.72 -2.61 -2.60
N ALA A 7 5.93 -3.77 -1.96
CA ALA A 7 6.32 -3.84 -0.55
C ALA A 7 7.69 -3.16 -0.29
N ASP A 8 8.67 -3.35 -1.17
CA ASP A 8 9.99 -2.70 -1.08
C ASP A 8 9.88 -1.17 -1.23
N GLN A 9 9.00 -0.69 -2.10
CA GLN A 9 8.77 0.75 -2.28
C GLN A 9 8.06 1.36 -1.06
N LEU A 10 7.00 0.72 -0.58
CA LEU A 10 6.30 1.12 0.65
C LEU A 10 7.24 1.10 1.85
N LYS A 11 8.13 0.10 1.93
CA LYS A 11 9.18 0.05 2.95
C LYS A 11 9.99 1.33 2.94
N LYS A 12 10.60 1.67 1.81
CA LYS A 12 11.44 2.88 1.69
C LYS A 12 10.66 4.14 2.08
N LEU A 13 9.44 4.29 1.57
CA LEU A 13 8.58 5.42 1.89
C LEU A 13 8.35 5.57 3.40
N ILE A 14 7.98 4.49 4.07
CA ILE A 14 7.68 4.50 5.52
C ILE A 14 8.95 4.65 6.34
N GLU A 15 10.07 4.00 5.96
CA GLU A 15 11.35 4.16 6.64
C GLU A 15 11.87 5.60 6.51
N ASP A 16 11.74 6.22 5.33
CA ASP A 16 12.16 7.59 5.06
C ASP A 16 11.33 8.61 5.85
N ASP A 17 10.01 8.42 5.96
CA ASP A 17 9.14 9.33 6.71
C ASP A 17 9.26 9.13 8.23
N THR A 18 9.18 7.87 8.70
CA THR A 18 9.15 7.57 10.14
C THR A 18 10.53 7.49 10.79
N GLN A 19 11.59 7.45 9.99
CA GLN A 19 12.97 7.22 10.43
C GLN A 19 13.15 5.91 11.23
N LYS A 20 12.24 4.94 11.03
CA LYS A 20 12.27 3.62 11.65
C LYS A 20 12.70 2.59 10.62
N THR A 21 13.43 1.56 11.05
CA THR A 21 13.75 0.41 10.20
C THR A 21 12.65 -0.65 10.29
N ILE A 22 12.21 -1.14 9.15
CA ILE A 22 11.29 -2.26 8.99
C ILE A 22 12.11 -3.50 8.62
N GLU A 23 12.19 -4.46 9.52
CA GLU A 23 13.04 -5.65 9.37
C GLU A 23 12.52 -6.62 8.31
N SER A 24 11.19 -6.70 8.12
CA SER A 24 10.58 -7.61 7.15
C SER A 24 9.24 -7.11 6.63
N HIS A 25 8.80 -7.64 5.48
CA HIS A 25 7.52 -7.26 4.88
C HIS A 25 6.30 -7.77 5.66
N ASP A 26 6.49 -8.79 6.49
CA ASP A 26 5.46 -9.36 7.38
C ASP A 26 5.52 -8.75 8.80
N GLN A 27 6.47 -7.84 9.06
CA GLN A 27 6.53 -7.15 10.34
C GLN A 27 5.21 -6.40 10.55
N ARG A 28 4.62 -6.60 11.73
CA ARG A 28 3.47 -5.80 12.13
C ARG A 28 3.89 -4.35 12.29
N LEU A 29 3.28 -3.49 11.49
CA LEU A 29 3.48 -2.05 11.53
C LEU A 29 2.38 -1.43 12.39
N ASP A 30 2.79 -0.47 13.22
CA ASP A 30 1.88 0.43 13.91
C ASP A 30 1.63 1.62 12.98
N ILE A 31 0.64 1.47 12.10
CA ILE A 31 0.35 2.45 11.05
C ILE A 31 -0.65 3.45 11.61
N ASP A 32 -0.20 4.70 11.77
CA ASP A 32 -1.09 5.81 12.10
C ASP A 32 -1.83 6.32 10.86
N SER A 33 -2.85 7.17 11.09
CA SER A 33 -3.65 7.74 10.01
C SER A 33 -2.82 8.56 9.02
N TYR A 34 -1.70 9.14 9.47
CA TYR A 34 -0.80 9.89 8.62
C TYR A 34 -0.02 8.96 7.68
N THR A 35 0.58 7.89 8.19
CA THR A 35 1.28 6.87 7.42
C THR A 35 0.34 6.17 6.43
N MET A 36 -0.92 5.93 6.82
CA MET A 36 -1.94 5.44 5.89
C MET A 36 -2.16 6.40 4.73
N MET A 37 -2.36 7.69 5.01
CA MET A 37 -2.56 8.71 3.99
C MET A 37 -1.33 8.86 3.07
N LEU A 38 -0.13 8.75 3.63
CA LEU A 38 1.12 8.75 2.87
C LEU A 38 1.18 7.57 1.89
N ALA A 39 0.89 6.36 2.36
CA ALA A 39 0.88 5.16 1.52
C ALA A 39 -0.20 5.26 0.40
N ILE A 40 -1.40 5.75 0.73
CA ILE A 40 -2.47 5.99 -0.23
C ILE A 40 -2.03 6.99 -1.31
N THR A 41 -1.43 8.10 -0.91
CA THR A 41 -0.97 9.15 -1.83
C THR A 41 0.13 8.61 -2.74
N PHE A 42 1.09 7.88 -2.19
CA PHE A 42 2.14 7.20 -2.95
C PHE A 42 1.56 6.26 -4.02
N VAL A 43 0.58 5.43 -3.65
CA VAL A 43 -0.06 4.50 -4.60
C VAL A 43 -0.76 5.24 -5.74
N LYS A 44 -1.40 6.37 -5.44
CA LYS A 44 -2.04 7.21 -6.46
C LYS A 44 -1.01 7.88 -7.39
N GLU A 45 0.05 8.45 -6.83
CA GLU A 45 1.03 9.23 -7.60
C GLU A 45 2.02 8.36 -8.38
N GLU A 46 2.55 7.31 -7.75
CA GLU A 46 3.60 6.46 -8.34
C GLU A 46 3.03 5.29 -9.16
N LEU A 47 1.91 4.73 -8.70
CA LEU A 47 1.28 3.58 -9.38
C LEU A 47 0.08 3.96 -10.24
N GLY A 48 -0.43 5.20 -10.12
CA GLY A 48 -1.64 5.63 -10.83
C GLY A 48 -2.90 4.91 -10.37
N ILE A 49 -2.87 4.25 -9.21
CA ILE A 49 -4.00 3.49 -8.67
C ILE A 49 -4.70 4.34 -7.62
N GLU A 50 -5.96 4.66 -7.86
CA GLU A 50 -6.80 5.29 -6.85
C GLU A 50 -7.39 4.22 -5.95
N LEU A 51 -6.96 4.19 -4.69
CA LEU A 51 -7.56 3.32 -3.69
C LEU A 51 -8.94 3.86 -3.32
N ASP A 52 -9.95 2.99 -3.31
CA ASP A 52 -11.31 3.36 -2.95
C ASP A 52 -11.43 3.44 -1.41
N MET A 53 -11.53 4.65 -0.89
CA MET A 53 -11.62 4.92 0.56
C MET A 53 -12.90 4.37 1.20
N ASP A 54 -13.97 4.15 0.43
CA ASP A 54 -15.24 3.65 0.96
C ASP A 54 -15.19 2.13 1.20
N THR A 55 -14.37 1.42 0.43
CA THR A 55 -14.21 -0.04 0.51
C THR A 55 -12.87 -0.49 1.09
N LEU A 56 -11.96 0.47 1.35
CA LEU A 56 -10.67 0.20 1.95
C LEU A 56 -10.82 -0.36 3.36
N ASP A 57 -10.30 -1.56 3.59
CA ASP A 57 -10.18 -2.12 4.93
C ASP A 57 -8.91 -1.59 5.59
N PHE A 58 -9.04 -0.47 6.32
CA PHE A 58 -7.93 0.11 7.09
C PHE A 58 -7.42 -0.84 8.19
N ASP A 59 -8.24 -1.74 8.72
CA ASP A 59 -7.80 -2.71 9.72
C ASP A 59 -6.89 -3.79 9.10
N ALA A 60 -6.96 -3.99 7.78
CA ALA A 60 -6.03 -4.85 7.05
C ALA A 60 -4.63 -4.22 6.87
N PHE A 61 -4.47 -2.91 7.11
CA PHE A 61 -3.19 -2.19 7.02
C PHE A 61 -2.30 -2.47 8.24
N THR A 62 -1.79 -3.70 8.32
CA THR A 62 -0.98 -4.18 9.45
C THR A 62 0.46 -4.53 9.07
N SER A 63 0.78 -4.67 7.78
CA SER A 63 2.14 -5.00 7.30
C SER A 63 2.34 -4.54 5.85
N LEU A 64 3.59 -4.44 5.40
CA LEU A 64 3.89 -4.07 4.00
C LEU A 64 3.26 -5.06 3.01
N ASN A 65 3.24 -6.35 3.37
CA ASN A 65 2.65 -7.38 2.53
C ASN A 65 1.13 -7.22 2.38
N THR A 66 0.41 -6.90 3.46
CA THR A 66 -1.04 -6.71 3.39
C THR A 66 -1.39 -5.43 2.62
N LEU A 67 -0.60 -4.36 2.75
CA LEU A 67 -0.74 -3.18 1.89
C LEU A 67 -0.52 -3.52 0.41
N ALA A 68 0.58 -4.21 0.08
CA ALA A 68 0.90 -4.58 -1.28
C ALA A 68 -0.18 -5.48 -1.92
N GLU A 69 -0.73 -6.42 -1.15
CA GLU A 69 -1.85 -7.26 -1.58
C GLU A 69 -3.12 -6.45 -1.88
N LEU A 70 -3.45 -5.49 -1.01
CA LEU A 70 -4.61 -4.63 -1.20
C LEU A 70 -4.48 -3.78 -2.48
N ILE A 71 -3.30 -3.20 -2.71
CA ILE A 71 -3.00 -2.42 -3.91
C ILE A 71 -3.12 -3.29 -5.16
N LEU A 72 -2.55 -4.50 -5.15
CA LEU A 72 -2.65 -5.42 -6.27
C LEU A 72 -4.10 -5.82 -6.57
N LYS A 73 -4.88 -6.14 -5.54
CA LYS A 73 -6.30 -6.46 -5.68
C LYS A 73 -7.08 -5.29 -6.29
N GLN A 74 -6.78 -4.06 -5.88
CA GLN A 74 -7.40 -2.87 -6.46
C GLN A 74 -6.96 -2.66 -7.93
N ALA A 75 -5.68 -2.86 -8.22
CA ALA A 75 -5.15 -2.77 -9.59
C ALA A 75 -5.83 -3.76 -10.54
N GLU A 76 -6.06 -5.00 -10.08
CA GLU A 76 -6.80 -6.02 -10.81
C GLU A 76 -8.26 -5.62 -11.05
N THR A 77 -8.90 -5.02 -10.04
CA THR A 77 -10.30 -4.56 -10.13
C THR A 77 -10.45 -3.43 -11.14
N VAL A 78 -9.57 -2.42 -11.09
CA VAL A 78 -9.54 -1.30 -12.05
C VAL A 78 -9.25 -1.79 -13.48
N SER A 79 -8.44 -2.84 -13.62
CA SER A 79 -8.17 -3.46 -14.92
C SER A 79 -9.35 -4.26 -15.47
N ALA A 80 -10.21 -4.81 -14.61
CA ALA A 80 -11.38 -5.61 -14.99
C ALA A 80 -12.57 -4.74 -15.43
N ASP A 81 -12.79 -3.58 -14.78
CA ASP A 81 -13.83 -2.61 -15.16
C ASP A 81 -13.49 -1.82 -16.44
N ALA A 82 -12.26 -1.93 -16.95
CA ALA A 82 -11.82 -1.30 -18.19
C ALA A 82 -12.09 -2.14 -19.46
N GLN A 83 -12.84 -3.25 -19.37
CA GLN A 83 -13.25 -4.01 -20.56
C GLN A 83 -14.57 -3.47 -21.16
N PRO A 84 -14.62 -3.21 -22.48
CA PRO A 84 -15.75 -2.60 -23.18
C PRO A 84 -16.99 -3.51 -23.31
#